data_AF-K1SI13-F1
#
_entry.id   AF-K1SI13-F1
#
_cell.length_a   1.000
_cell.length_b   1.000
_cell.length_c   1.000
_cell.angle_alpha   90.00
_cell.angle_beta   90.00
_cell.angle_gamma   90.00
#
_symmetry.space_group_name_H-M   'P 1'
#
loop_
_entity.id
_entity.type
_entity.pdbx_description
1 polymer ?
#
loop_
_entity_poly.entity_id
_entity_poly.type
_entity_poly.pdbx_seq_one_letter_code
_entity_poly.pdbx_strand_id
1 'polypeptide(L)'
;VLEENPLLDSFELTLTSASADKELLDGFIAAVERIEGVDRVSYPARMAERLHATVGKIRLVLLLFGGALLVISLILVSNTIRLAIFSKRYLINTMKLVGATKWFIMRPFLGSSITQGILAGLGAAALFALAVYGLNETIPELTTIAEAGKIAIILGAMIAGGVVISGLFTLAALNKFVNMKSNKIYLY
;
A
#
# COMPACT_ATOMS: atom_id res chain seq x y z
N VAL A 1 -37.27 -26.07 -43.27
CA VAL A 1 -36.08 -26.54 -42.54
C VAL A 1 -34.90 -25.81 -43.18
N LEU A 2 -34.19 -24.95 -42.45
CA LEU A 2 -32.94 -24.37 -42.97
C LEU A 2 -31.86 -25.44 -42.77
N GLU A 3 -31.24 -25.91 -43.85
CA GLU A 3 -30.30 -27.05 -43.84
C GLU A 3 -28.83 -26.68 -43.55
N GLU A 4 -28.50 -25.40 -43.45
CA GLU A 4 -27.11 -24.99 -43.16
C GLU A 4 -27.04 -23.92 -42.07
N ASN A 5 -26.09 -24.14 -41.15
CA ASN A 5 -25.78 -23.27 -40.03
C ASN A 5 -25.15 -21.97 -40.56
N PRO A 6 -25.85 -20.81 -40.49
CA PRO A 6 -25.37 -19.54 -41.03
C PRO A 6 -24.38 -18.81 -40.11
N LEU A 7 -23.98 -19.42 -38.99
CA LEU A 7 -23.08 -18.82 -38.01
C LEU A 7 -21.65 -19.32 -38.23
N LEU A 8 -20.69 -18.38 -38.20
CA LEU A 8 -19.25 -18.68 -38.19
C LEU A 8 -18.90 -19.48 -36.92
N ASP A 9 -17.94 -20.40 -37.04
CA ASP A 9 -17.37 -21.11 -35.90
C ASP A 9 -16.77 -20.10 -34.90
N SER A 10 -17.17 -20.21 -33.64
CA SER A 10 -16.71 -19.31 -32.57
C SER A 10 -15.97 -20.11 -31.50
N PHE A 11 -14.81 -19.62 -31.10
CA PHE A 11 -14.02 -20.16 -30.01
C PHE A 11 -14.05 -19.18 -28.85
N GLU A 12 -14.61 -19.62 -27.71
CA GLU A 12 -14.63 -18.84 -26.48
C GLU A 12 -13.35 -19.11 -25.68
N LEU A 13 -12.50 -18.09 -25.58
CA LEU A 13 -11.24 -18.15 -24.84
C LEU A 13 -11.39 -17.42 -23.51
N THR A 14 -11.46 -18.17 -22.42
CA THR A 14 -11.47 -17.61 -21.06
C THR A 14 -10.05 -17.36 -20.60
N LEU A 15 -9.66 -16.08 -20.52
CA LEU A 15 -8.34 -15.70 -20.06
C LEU A 15 -8.25 -15.78 -18.53
N THR A 16 -7.21 -16.45 -18.05
CA THR A 16 -6.88 -16.50 -16.62
C THR A 16 -6.55 -15.10 -16.08
N SER A 17 -6.95 -14.83 -14.83
CA SER A 17 -6.76 -13.55 -14.10
C SER A 17 -5.32 -13.01 -14.07
N ALA A 18 -4.32 -13.85 -14.35
CA ALA A 18 -2.90 -13.47 -14.51
C ALA A 18 -2.60 -12.72 -15.82
N SER A 19 -3.52 -12.72 -16.79
CA SER A 19 -3.37 -12.06 -18.11
C SER A 19 -4.31 -10.86 -18.28
N ALA A 20 -4.92 -10.38 -17.18
CA ALA A 20 -5.85 -9.25 -17.19
C ALA A 20 -5.15 -7.87 -17.26
N ASP A 21 -3.83 -7.85 -17.47
CA ASP A 21 -3.10 -6.62 -17.75
C ASP A 21 -3.39 -6.14 -19.16
N LYS A 22 -3.85 -4.90 -19.26
CA LYS A 22 -4.32 -4.26 -20.50
C LYS A 22 -3.28 -4.38 -21.63
N GLU A 23 -2.00 -4.20 -21.33
CA GLU A 23 -0.92 -4.26 -22.31
C GLU A 23 -0.65 -5.68 -22.85
N LEU A 24 -0.78 -6.70 -22.00
CA LEU A 24 -0.65 -8.10 -22.42
C LEU A 24 -1.86 -8.55 -23.25
N LEU A 25 -3.03 -8.00 -22.92
CA LEU A 25 -4.28 -8.29 -23.61
C LEU A 25 -4.33 -7.66 -25.01
N ASP A 26 -3.95 -6.39 -25.11
CA ASP A 26 -3.88 -5.66 -26.39
C ASP A 26 -2.86 -6.33 -27.33
N GLY A 27 -1.72 -6.80 -26.78
CA GLY A 27 -0.72 -7.55 -27.54
C GLY A 27 -1.20 -8.94 -28.01
N PHE A 28 -1.97 -9.63 -27.17
CA PHE A 28 -2.54 -10.94 -27.52
C PHE A 28 -3.61 -10.83 -28.62
N ILE A 29 -4.51 -9.84 -28.52
CA ILE A 29 -5.54 -9.58 -29.53
C ILE A 29 -4.88 -9.29 -30.89
N ALA A 30 -3.85 -8.44 -30.93
CA ALA A 30 -3.12 -8.12 -32.16
C ALA A 30 -2.38 -9.32 -32.78
N ALA A 31 -1.98 -10.30 -31.96
CA ALA A 31 -1.35 -11.54 -32.43
C ALA A 31 -2.38 -12.52 -33.01
N VAL A 32 -3.57 -12.60 -32.41
CA VAL A 32 -4.66 -13.50 -32.84
C VAL A 32 -5.34 -12.98 -34.12
N GLU A 33 -5.49 -11.67 -34.28
CA GLU A 33 -6.00 -11.06 -35.53
C GLU A 33 -5.09 -11.28 -36.75
N ARG A 34 -3.83 -11.68 -36.55
CA ARG A 34 -2.88 -11.98 -37.64
C ARG A 34 -2.93 -13.43 -38.13
N ILE A 35 -3.71 -14.31 -37.50
CA ILE A 35 -3.84 -15.70 -37.92
C ILE A 35 -4.82 -15.76 -39.10
N GLU A 36 -4.38 -16.31 -40.24
CA GLU A 36 -5.25 -16.54 -41.39
C GLU A 36 -6.41 -17.48 -41.01
N GLY A 37 -7.65 -17.00 -41.18
CA GLY A 37 -8.89 -17.72 -40.81
C GLY A 37 -9.70 -17.09 -39.67
N VAL A 38 -9.21 -16.02 -39.03
CA VAL A 38 -9.95 -15.28 -37.99
C VAL A 38 -10.62 -14.05 -38.60
N ASP A 39 -11.94 -14.11 -38.78
CA ASP A 39 -12.71 -13.03 -39.46
C ASP A 39 -13.11 -11.90 -38.48
N ARG A 40 -13.33 -12.21 -37.19
CA ARG A 40 -13.74 -11.20 -36.19
C ARG A 40 -13.42 -11.59 -34.75
N VAL A 41 -12.51 -10.86 -34.11
CA VAL A 41 -12.28 -10.94 -32.65
C VAL A 41 -13.25 -9.99 -31.95
N SER A 42 -14.36 -10.52 -31.42
CA SER A 42 -15.32 -9.73 -30.64
C SER A 42 -14.88 -9.62 -29.19
N TYR A 43 -13.92 -8.74 -28.90
CA TYR A 43 -13.64 -8.32 -27.53
C TYR A 43 -14.67 -7.25 -27.12
N PRO A 44 -15.34 -7.36 -25.96
CA PRO A 44 -16.11 -6.27 -25.37
C PRO A 44 -15.20 -5.13 -24.87
N ALA A 45 -14.33 -4.61 -25.75
CA ALA A 45 -13.30 -3.62 -25.47
C ALA A 45 -13.86 -2.41 -24.72
N ARG A 46 -15.04 -1.94 -25.14
CA ARG A 46 -15.71 -0.78 -24.53
C ARG A 46 -16.15 -1.01 -23.08
N MET A 47 -16.46 -2.25 -22.69
CA MET A 47 -16.87 -2.58 -21.31
C MET A 47 -15.63 -2.77 -20.43
N ALA A 48 -14.61 -3.48 -20.93
CA ALA A 48 -13.33 -3.63 -20.25
C ALA A 48 -12.62 -2.28 -20.07
N GLU A 49 -12.54 -1.43 -21.10
CA GLU A 49 -11.96 -0.09 -21.01
C GLU A 49 -12.68 0.79 -19.97
N ARG A 50 -14.01 0.73 -19.89
CA ARG A 50 -14.78 1.47 -18.88
C ARG A 50 -14.52 0.95 -17.46
N LEU A 51 -14.41 -0.36 -17.29
CA LEU A 51 -14.05 -0.97 -16.01
C LEU A 51 -12.62 -0.57 -15.60
N HIS A 52 -11.64 -0.72 -16.49
CA HIS A 52 -10.25 -0.33 -16.21
C HIS A 52 -10.11 1.17 -15.92
N ALA A 53 -10.82 2.04 -16.67
CA ALA A 53 -10.83 3.47 -16.41
C ALA A 53 -11.45 3.81 -15.03
N THR A 54 -12.50 3.09 -14.62
CA THR A 54 -13.15 3.28 -13.32
C THR A 54 -12.25 2.79 -12.17
N VAL A 55 -11.65 1.60 -12.30
CA VAL A 55 -10.66 1.07 -11.37
C VAL A 55 -9.45 2.00 -11.26
N GLY A 56 -8.97 2.55 -12.38
CA GLY A 56 -7.89 3.53 -12.41
C GLY A 56 -8.22 4.80 -11.63
N LYS A 57 -9.44 5.35 -11.79
CA LYS A 57 -9.92 6.49 -10.99
C LYS A 57 -9.98 6.17 -9.50
N ILE A 58 -10.54 5.02 -9.13
CA ILE A 58 -10.62 4.57 -7.74
C ILE A 58 -9.22 4.44 -7.13
N ARG A 59 -8.28 3.83 -7.86
CA ARG A 59 -6.88 3.69 -7.44
C ARG A 59 -6.21 5.05 -7.24
N LEU A 60 -6.44 6.01 -8.12
CA LEU A 60 -5.91 7.37 -7.99
C LEU A 60 -6.45 8.06 -6.73
N VAL A 61 -7.75 7.96 -6.47
CA VAL A 61 -8.39 8.56 -5.28
C VAL A 61 -7.83 7.92 -4.00
N LEU A 62 -7.72 6.59 -3.95
CA LEU A 62 -7.13 5.86 -2.82
C LEU A 62 -5.66 6.26 -2.60
N LEU A 63 -4.89 6.43 -3.67
CA LEU A 63 -3.48 6.85 -3.58
C LEU A 63 -3.36 8.27 -3.02
N LEU A 64 -4.18 9.21 -3.50
CA LEU A 64 -4.21 10.58 -2.97
C LEU A 64 -4.64 10.61 -1.51
N PHE A 65 -5.68 9.83 -1.16
CA PHE A 65 -6.18 9.74 0.20
C PHE A 65 -5.15 9.13 1.16
N GLY A 66 -4.51 8.02 0.76
CA GLY A 66 -3.41 7.42 1.52
C GLY A 66 -2.22 8.37 1.68
N GLY A 67 -1.85 9.09 0.61
CA GLY A 67 -0.81 10.11 0.66
C GLY A 67 -1.12 11.24 1.66
N ALA A 68 -2.37 11.73 1.68
CA ALA A 68 -2.80 12.74 2.64
C ALA A 68 -2.69 12.23 4.10
N LEU A 69 -3.11 10.99 4.36
CA LEU A 69 -2.98 10.36 5.69
C LEU A 69 -1.51 10.24 6.13
N LEU A 70 -0.60 9.90 5.22
CA LEU A 70 0.83 9.85 5.51
C LEU A 70 1.37 11.24 5.92
N VAL A 71 0.96 12.30 5.23
CA VAL A 71 1.36 13.68 5.58
C VAL A 71 0.83 14.07 6.96
N ILE A 72 -0.46 13.80 7.25
CA ILE A 72 -1.07 14.08 8.56
C ILE A 72 -0.32 13.33 9.66
N SER A 73 -0.04 12.05 9.45
CA SER A 73 0.70 11.21 10.39
C SER A 73 2.12 11.76 10.65
N LEU A 74 2.84 12.18 9.60
CA LEU A 74 4.16 12.79 9.75
C LEU A 74 4.13 14.09 10.58
N ILE A 75 3.10 14.93 10.38
CA ILE A 75 2.89 16.15 11.18
C ILE A 75 2.62 15.79 12.64
N LEU A 76 1.75 14.81 12.88
CA LEU A 76 1.40 14.36 14.23
C LEU A 76 2.64 13.83 14.96
N VAL A 77 3.39 12.92 14.36
CA VAL A 77 4.65 12.38 14.91
C VAL A 77 5.65 13.51 15.19
N SER A 78 5.79 14.46 14.28
CA SER A 78 6.67 15.62 14.48
C SER A 78 6.28 16.45 15.70
N ASN A 79 4.99 16.68 15.91
CA ASN A 79 4.48 17.42 17.06
C ASN A 79 4.63 16.64 18.37
N THR A 80 4.35 15.34 18.34
CA THR A 80 4.53 14.45 19.51
C THR A 80 5.99 14.41 19.95
N ILE A 81 6.93 14.27 19.01
CA ILE A 81 8.37 14.28 19.32
C ILE A 81 8.80 15.62 19.90
N ARG A 82 8.31 16.75 19.35
CA ARG A 82 8.57 18.07 19.92
C ARG A 82 8.16 18.16 21.37
N LEU A 83 6.93 17.74 21.67
CA LEU A 83 6.39 17.76 23.03
C LEU A 83 7.19 16.86 23.96
N ALA A 84 7.59 15.67 23.50
CA ALA A 84 8.37 14.72 24.28
C ALA A 84 9.80 15.22 24.56
N ILE A 85 10.45 15.88 23.59
CA ILE A 85 11.74 16.55 23.79
C ILE A 85 11.61 17.69 24.80
N PHE A 86 10.57 18.51 24.69
CA PHE A 86 10.32 19.61 25.62
C PHE A 86 10.14 19.12 27.06
N SER A 87 9.34 18.07 27.27
CA SER A 87 9.15 17.44 28.58
C SER A 87 10.45 16.88 29.17
N LYS A 88 11.35 16.35 28.32
CA LYS A 88 12.63 15.76 28.74
C LYS A 88 13.83 16.70 28.54
N ARG A 89 13.60 18.01 28.38
CA ARG A 89 14.65 18.98 28.00
C ARG A 89 15.87 18.99 28.92
N TYR A 90 15.66 18.81 30.23
CA TYR A 90 16.74 18.80 31.21
C TYR A 90 17.68 17.60 31.02
N LEU A 91 17.10 16.40 30.86
CA LEU A 91 17.85 15.17 30.60
C LEU A 91 18.63 15.23 29.28
N ILE A 92 18.03 15.83 28.25
CA ILE A 92 18.70 16.02 26.96
C ILE A 92 19.86 17.01 27.09
N ASN A 93 19.70 18.07 27.89
CA ASN A 93 20.77 19.03 28.12
C ASN A 93 21.94 18.42 28.90
N THR A 94 21.66 17.65 29.96
CA THR A 94 22.71 16.94 30.70
C THR A 94 23.43 15.94 29.81
N MET A 95 22.71 15.16 28.99
CA MET A 95 23.32 14.25 27.99
C MET A 95 24.23 14.98 27.00
N LYS A 96 23.87 16.19 26.57
CA LYS A 96 24.73 16.99 25.68
C LYS A 96 26.01 17.46 26.37
N LEU A 97 25.97 17.79 27.67
CA LEU A 97 27.13 18.27 28.42
C LEU A 97 28.21 17.18 28.62
N VAL A 98 27.80 15.92 28.72
CA VAL A 98 28.72 14.76 28.73
C VAL A 98 29.13 14.28 27.34
N GLY A 99 28.78 15.03 26.27
CA GLY A 99 29.20 14.72 24.90
C GLY A 99 28.41 13.57 24.23
N ALA A 100 27.19 13.28 24.69
CA ALA A 100 26.38 12.22 24.10
C ALA A 100 26.10 12.48 22.61
N THR A 101 26.23 11.44 21.79
CA THR A 101 25.99 11.52 20.35
C THR A 101 24.51 11.71 20.03
N LYS A 102 24.21 12.32 18.86
CA LYS A 102 22.82 12.50 18.36
C LYS A 102 22.01 11.20 18.42
N TRP A 103 22.65 10.08 18.04
CA TRP A 103 22.02 8.77 18.03
C TRP A 103 21.63 8.28 19.44
N PHE A 104 22.46 8.56 20.46
CA PHE A 104 22.14 8.22 21.84
C PHE A 104 20.87 8.91 22.35
N ILE A 105 20.65 10.17 21.96
CA ILE A 105 19.45 10.94 22.29
C ILE A 105 18.21 10.39 21.54
N MET A 106 18.39 9.85 20.33
CA MET A 106 17.32 9.35 19.46
C MET A 106 16.85 7.93 19.81
N ARG A 107 17.73 7.08 20.35
CA ARG A 107 17.45 5.68 20.71
C ARG A 107 16.13 5.43 21.46
N PRO A 108 15.80 6.14 22.56
CA PRO A 108 14.56 5.87 23.29
C PRO A 108 13.30 6.11 22.45
N PHE A 109 13.32 7.15 21.59
CA PHE A 109 12.22 7.45 20.69
C PHE A 109 12.09 6.38 19.59
N LEU A 110 13.21 5.95 19.03
CA LEU A 110 13.23 4.93 17.99
C LEU A 110 12.71 3.57 18.52
N GLY A 111 13.06 3.20 19.74
CA GLY A 111 12.54 2.02 20.42
C GLY A 111 11.01 2.07 20.59
N SER A 112 10.47 3.21 21.04
CA SER A 112 9.01 3.38 21.14
C SER A 112 8.29 3.34 19.80
N SER A 113 8.93 3.81 18.72
CA SER A 113 8.32 3.79 17.38
C SER A 113 8.28 2.40 16.76
N ILE A 114 9.27 1.55 17.05
CA ILE A 114 9.26 0.15 16.61
C ILE A 114 8.06 -0.58 17.24
N THR A 115 7.87 -0.45 18.56
CA THR A 115 6.75 -1.12 19.24
C THR A 115 5.39 -0.60 18.77
N GLN A 116 5.27 0.72 18.57
CA GLN A 116 4.08 1.33 17.96
C GLN A 116 3.85 0.83 16.53
N GLY A 117 4.90 0.68 15.72
CA GLY A 117 4.83 0.15 14.36
C GLY A 117 4.40 -1.31 14.30
N ILE A 118 4.89 -2.14 15.23
CA ILE A 118 4.44 -3.54 15.38
C ILE A 118 2.95 -3.58 15.74
N LEU A 119 2.52 -2.81 16.74
CA LEU A 119 1.12 -2.78 17.17
C LEU A 119 0.19 -2.27 16.06
N ALA A 120 0.59 -1.22 15.35
CA ALA A 120 -0.16 -0.71 14.20
C ALA A 120 -0.23 -1.74 13.07
N GLY A 121 0.88 -2.42 12.78
CA GLY A 121 0.95 -3.49 11.78
C GLY A 121 0.07 -4.69 12.15
N LEU A 122 0.07 -5.12 13.41
CA LEU A 122 -0.80 -6.17 13.93
C LEU A 122 -2.28 -5.76 13.86
N GLY A 123 -2.61 -4.52 14.23
CA GLY A 123 -3.97 -4.01 14.14
C GLY A 123 -4.48 -3.97 12.70
N ALA A 124 -3.63 -3.52 11.76
CA ALA A 124 -3.94 -3.52 10.35
C ALA A 124 -4.11 -4.95 9.81
N ALA A 125 -3.22 -5.88 10.17
CA ALA A 125 -3.30 -7.28 9.81
C ALA A 125 -4.59 -7.94 10.33
N ALA A 126 -4.99 -7.65 11.57
CA ALA A 126 -6.24 -8.13 12.14
C ALA A 126 -7.46 -7.58 11.40
N LEU A 127 -7.49 -6.28 11.09
CA LEU A 127 -8.57 -5.67 10.29
C LEU A 127 -8.66 -6.29 8.90
N PHE A 128 -7.51 -6.56 8.27
CA PHE A 128 -7.47 -7.23 6.97
C PHE A 128 -8.02 -8.66 7.05
N ALA A 129 -7.60 -9.44 8.06
CA ALA A 129 -8.10 -10.79 8.27
C ALA A 129 -9.63 -10.81 8.51
N LEU A 130 -10.15 -9.86 9.30
CA LEU A 130 -11.59 -9.70 9.52
C LEU A 130 -12.33 -9.33 8.23
N ALA A 131 -11.78 -8.42 7.43
CA ALA A 131 -12.35 -8.04 6.14
C ALA A 131 -12.41 -9.24 5.18
N VAL A 132 -11.35 -10.05 5.11
CA VAL A 132 -11.31 -11.26 4.28
C VAL A 132 -12.33 -12.29 4.76
N TYR A 133 -12.41 -12.52 6.08
CA TYR A 133 -13.35 -13.47 6.66
C TYR A 133 -14.81 -13.06 6.43
N GLY A 134 -15.15 -11.78 6.64
CA GLY A 134 -16.51 -11.27 6.41
C GLY A 134 -16.92 -11.31 4.94
N LEU A 135 -15.97 -11.11 4.02
CA LEU A 135 -16.24 -11.15 2.58
C LEU A 135 -16.38 -12.59 2.06
N ASN A 136 -15.74 -13.56 2.70
CA ASN A 136 -15.90 -14.99 2.38
C ASN A 136 -17.34 -15.47 2.55
N GLU A 137 -18.06 -14.99 3.56
CA GLU A 137 -19.48 -15.35 3.75
C GLU A 137 -20.39 -14.82 2.63
N THR A 138 -20.00 -13.72 1.96
CA THR A 138 -20.81 -13.07 0.93
C THR A 138 -20.41 -13.45 -0.49
N ILE A 139 -19.12 -13.72 -0.75
CA ILE A 139 -18.60 -14.02 -2.09
C ILE A 139 -17.49 -15.10 -1.98
N PRO A 140 -17.85 -16.40 -2.05
CA PRO A 140 -16.89 -17.49 -1.89
C PRO A 140 -15.83 -17.56 -3.01
N GLU A 141 -16.08 -16.98 -4.18
CA GLU A 141 -15.15 -16.91 -5.33
C GLU A 141 -13.87 -16.11 -5.04
N LEU A 142 -13.87 -15.24 -4.01
CA LEU A 142 -12.66 -14.49 -3.62
C LEU A 142 -11.63 -15.36 -2.89
N THR A 143 -12.06 -16.44 -2.25
CA THR A 143 -11.15 -17.37 -1.55
C THR A 143 -10.34 -18.23 -2.51
N THR A 144 -10.84 -18.45 -3.72
CA THR A 144 -10.15 -19.22 -4.77
C THR A 144 -9.01 -18.41 -5.39
N ILE A 145 -9.09 -17.07 -5.37
CA ILE A 145 -8.04 -16.15 -5.84
C ILE A 145 -7.00 -15.88 -4.75
N ALA A 146 -7.43 -15.92 -3.47
CA ALA A 146 -6.60 -15.67 -2.30
C ALA A 146 -6.09 -16.98 -1.68
N GLU A 147 -5.12 -17.63 -2.33
CA GLU A 147 -4.36 -18.73 -1.72
C GLU A 147 -3.84 -18.32 -0.33
N ALA A 148 -3.89 -19.25 0.64
CA ALA A 148 -3.43 -19.02 2.01
C ALA A 148 -1.99 -18.46 2.07
N GLY A 149 -1.15 -18.81 1.09
CA GLY A 149 0.20 -18.26 0.94
C GLY A 149 0.21 -16.75 0.64
N LYS A 150 -0.67 -16.26 -0.24
CA LYS A 150 -0.75 -14.82 -0.57
C LYS A 150 -1.27 -14.02 0.62
N ILE A 151 -2.25 -14.55 1.36
CA ILE A 151 -2.77 -13.92 2.58
C ILE A 151 -1.64 -13.80 3.62
N ALA A 152 -0.87 -14.87 3.85
CA ALA A 152 0.24 -14.86 4.79
C ALA A 152 1.32 -13.82 4.42
N ILE A 153 1.66 -13.71 3.13
CA ILE A 153 2.62 -12.72 2.63
C ILE A 153 2.09 -11.29 2.88
N ILE A 154 0.82 -11.02 2.59
CA ILE A 154 0.21 -9.70 2.82
C ILE A 154 0.24 -9.35 4.31
N LEU A 155 -0.17 -10.26 5.19
CA LEU A 155 -0.14 -10.04 6.64
C LEU A 155 1.29 -9.74 7.13
N GLY A 156 2.27 -10.51 6.67
CA GLY A 156 3.68 -10.26 6.96
C GLY A 156 4.15 -8.89 6.46
N ALA A 157 3.77 -8.52 5.24
CA ALA A 157 4.11 -7.24 4.64
C ALA A 157 3.46 -6.05 5.37
N MET A 158 2.25 -6.21 5.94
CA MET A 158 1.58 -5.17 6.73
C MET A 158 2.31 -4.91 8.04
N ILE A 159 2.76 -5.97 8.73
CA ILE A 159 3.53 -5.84 9.98
C ILE A 159 4.89 -5.20 9.69
N ALA A 160 5.62 -5.73 8.70
CA ALA A 160 6.91 -5.18 8.29
C ALA A 160 6.77 -3.72 7.82
N GLY A 161 5.76 -3.43 7.01
CA GLY A 161 5.43 -2.09 6.53
C GLY A 161 5.12 -1.13 7.68
N GLY A 162 4.34 -1.54 8.69
CA GLY A 162 4.06 -0.74 9.88
C GLY A 162 5.33 -0.36 10.64
N VAL A 163 6.25 -1.31 10.83
CA VAL A 163 7.55 -1.05 11.47
C VAL A 163 8.42 -0.12 10.64
N VAL A 164 8.53 -0.36 9.34
CA VAL A 164 9.35 0.44 8.43
C VAL A 164 8.83 1.87 8.34
N ILE A 165 7.51 2.04 8.12
CA ILE A 165 6.89 3.37 8.00
C ILE A 165 7.02 4.15 9.30
N SER A 166 6.70 3.53 10.45
CA SER A 166 6.85 4.16 11.77
C SER A 166 8.29 4.57 12.04
N GLY A 167 9.25 3.69 11.76
CA GLY A 167 10.68 3.97 11.89
C GLY A 167 11.13 5.13 11.01
N LEU A 168 10.75 5.12 9.73
CA LEU A 168 11.07 6.20 8.79
C LEU A 168 10.47 7.54 9.21
N PHE A 169 9.23 7.56 9.68
CA PHE A 169 8.55 8.78 10.10
C PHE A 169 9.22 9.37 11.35
N THR A 170 9.55 8.52 12.31
CA THR A 170 10.27 8.94 13.52
C THR A 170 11.68 9.42 13.19
N LEU A 171 12.40 8.76 12.29
CA LEU A 171 13.72 9.22 11.85
C LEU A 171 13.65 10.57 11.13
N ALA A 172 12.69 10.72 10.20
CA ALA A 172 12.49 11.97 9.48
C ALA A 172 12.16 13.13 10.43
N ALA A 173 11.26 12.89 11.39
CA ALA A 173 10.90 13.87 12.41
C ALA A 173 12.09 14.20 13.33
N LEU A 174 12.79 13.20 13.86
CA LEU A 174 13.96 13.42 14.72
C LEU A 174 15.10 14.15 13.99
N ASN A 175 15.41 13.77 12.76
CA ASN A 175 16.48 14.40 11.99
C ASN A 175 16.17 15.89 11.74
N LYS A 176 14.90 16.21 11.45
CA LYS A 176 14.44 17.60 11.33
C LYS A 176 14.67 18.39 12.63
N PHE A 177 14.38 17.83 13.80
CA PHE A 177 14.57 18.51 15.09
C PHE A 177 16.03 18.57 15.56
N VAL A 178 16.81 17.52 15.33
CA VAL A 178 18.20 17.42 15.79
C VAL A 178 19.16 18.23 14.90
N ASN A 179 18.85 18.42 13.62
CA ASN A 179 19.62 19.32 12.73
C ASN A 179 19.24 20.80 12.87
N MET A 180 18.14 21.15 13.55
CA MET A 180 17.88 22.54 13.88
C MET A 180 18.92 23.03 14.90
N LYS A 181 19.74 24.02 14.51
CA LYS A 181 20.77 24.63 15.37
C LYS A 181 20.16 25.03 16.72
N SER A 182 20.88 24.72 17.80
CA SER A 182 20.53 24.92 19.21
C SER A 182 20.04 26.34 19.57
N ASN A 183 20.28 27.33 18.71
CA ASN A 183 19.93 28.73 18.92
C ASN A 183 18.43 29.07 18.72
N LYS A 184 17.60 28.11 18.28
CA LYS A 184 16.13 28.29 18.17
C LYS A 184 15.31 27.47 19.17
N ILE A 185 15.95 26.67 20.03
CA ILE A 185 15.25 25.89 21.07
C ILE A 185 14.75 26.82 22.21
N TYR A 186 15.37 27.98 22.37
CA TYR A 186 15.01 28.97 23.41
C TYR A 186 14.05 30.06 22.94
N LEU A 187 13.56 30.00 21.69
CA LEU A 187 12.67 31.02 21.11
C LEU A 187 11.23 30.53 20.87
N TYR A 188 10.90 29.30 21.29
CA TYR A 188 9.54 28.74 21.29
C TYR A 188 9.31 27.83 22.48
#